data_AF-A0A7L1D2P8-F1
#
_entry.id   AF-A0A7L1D2P8-F1
#
_cell.length_a   1.000
_cell.length_b   1.000
_cell.length_c   1.000
_cell.angle_alpha   90.00
_cell.angle_beta   90.00
_cell.angle_gamma   90.00
#
_symmetry.space_group_name_H-M   'P 1'
#
loop_
_entity.id
_entity.type
_entity.pdbx_description
1 polymer ?
#
loop_
_entity_poly.entity_id
_entity_poly.type
_entity_poly.pdbx_seq_one_letter_code
_entity_poly.pdbx_strand_id
1 'polypeptide(L)'
;PLPQLYDIADTLLWFLPGPHRRVATLLGRMRSFIGRRVRSNARTLDPQNPRDFIDSFLVQMEKEKGAPQSEFTLENLELTTLNLFVAGTETVSSTLRFGLLFLMRHPHVEG
;
A
#
# COMPACT_ATOMS: atom_id res chain seq x y z
N PRO A 1 -22.49 4.76 -21.43
CA PRO A 1 -22.72 5.65 -20.27
C PRO A 1 -21.67 5.47 -19.14
N LEU A 2 -21.49 4.26 -18.60
CA LEU A 2 -20.49 3.98 -17.55
C LEU A 2 -19.02 4.09 -17.99
N PRO A 3 -18.62 3.60 -19.19
CA PRO A 3 -17.23 3.71 -19.65
C PRO A 3 -16.80 5.17 -19.88
N GLN A 4 -17.70 5.97 -20.46
CA GLN A 4 -17.50 7.41 -20.69
C GLN A 4 -17.38 8.20 -19.38
N LEU A 5 -18.13 7.79 -18.34
CA LEU A 5 -18.01 8.38 -17.01
C LEU A 5 -16.66 8.04 -16.36
N TYR A 6 -16.13 6.84 -16.61
CA TYR A 6 -14.83 6.37 -16.15
C TYR A 6 -13.68 7.14 -16.81
N ASP A 7 -13.72 7.34 -18.14
CA ASP A 7 -12.73 8.12 -18.88
C ASP A 7 -12.71 9.60 -18.45
N ILE A 8 -13.88 10.20 -18.22
CA ILE A 8 -14.01 11.57 -17.69
C ILE A 8 -13.47 11.64 -16.25
N ALA A 9 -13.62 10.58 -15.46
CA ALA A 9 -13.11 10.52 -14.10
C ALA A 9 -11.58 10.39 -14.03
N ASP A 10 -10.96 9.69 -14.97
CA ASP A 10 -9.51 9.53 -14.98
C ASP A 10 -8.76 10.80 -15.39
N THR A 11 -9.35 11.64 -16.26
CA THR A 11 -8.68 12.87 -16.72
C THR A 11 -9.25 14.14 -16.10
N LEU A 12 -10.57 14.37 -16.15
CA LEU A 12 -11.16 15.66 -15.78
C LEU A 12 -11.27 15.85 -14.26
N LEU A 13 -11.64 14.79 -13.54
CA LEU A 13 -11.84 14.84 -12.09
C LEU A 13 -10.54 15.16 -11.34
N TRP A 14 -9.38 14.71 -11.83
CA TRP A 14 -8.06 15.07 -11.24
C TRP A 14 -7.76 16.58 -11.26
N PHE A 15 -8.25 17.31 -12.27
CA PHE A 15 -8.06 18.77 -12.37
C PHE A 15 -9.03 19.57 -11.51
N LEU A 16 -10.16 19.00 -11.13
CA LEU A 16 -11.17 19.68 -10.32
C LEU A 16 -10.84 19.60 -8.82
N PRO A 17 -11.10 20.66 -8.03
CA PRO A 17 -11.01 20.56 -6.58
C PRO A 17 -12.12 19.64 -6.05
N GLY A 18 -11.77 18.70 -5.17
CA GLY A 18 -12.77 17.80 -4.56
C GLY A 18 -12.22 16.81 -3.54
N PRO A 19 -13.10 16.03 -2.89
CA PRO A 19 -12.72 15.06 -1.85
C PRO A 19 -11.71 14.01 -2.32
N HIS A 20 -11.74 13.65 -3.61
CA HIS A 20 -10.79 12.71 -4.22
C HIS A 20 -9.32 13.18 -4.08
N ARG A 21 -9.05 14.50 -4.06
CA ARG A 21 -7.70 15.03 -3.77
C ARG A 21 -7.21 14.70 -2.38
N ARG A 22 -8.12 14.47 -1.41
CA ARG A 22 -7.75 14.03 -0.06
C ARG A 22 -7.15 12.63 -0.08
N VAL A 23 -7.68 11.72 -0.91
CA VAL A 23 -7.16 10.36 -1.10
C VAL A 23 -5.74 10.44 -1.65
N ALA A 24 -5.53 11.20 -2.73
CA ALA A 24 -4.19 11.42 -3.29
C ALA A 24 -3.21 12.00 -2.25
N THR A 25 -3.66 12.98 -1.46
CA THR A 25 -2.85 13.58 -0.38
C THR A 25 -2.50 12.56 0.71
N LEU A 26 -3.45 11.71 1.11
CA LEU A 26 -3.22 10.69 2.13
C LEU A 26 -2.25 9.61 1.64
N LEU A 27 -2.46 9.09 0.43
CA LEU A 27 -1.55 8.12 -0.20
C LEU A 27 -0.15 8.71 -0.36
N GLY A 28 -0.02 9.98 -0.75
CA GLY A 28 1.27 10.67 -0.81
C GLY A 28 1.96 10.77 0.56
N ARG A 29 1.21 11.04 1.64
CA ARG A 29 1.75 11.04 3.01
C ARG A 29 2.19 9.63 3.46
N MET A 30 1.42 8.60 3.12
CA MET A 30 1.77 7.21 3.42
C MET A 30 3.02 6.77 2.65
N ARG A 31 3.10 7.05 1.34
CA ARG A 31 4.31 6.80 0.54
C ARG A 31 5.52 7.51 1.14
N SER A 32 5.37 8.78 1.54
CA SER A 32 6.46 9.53 2.19
C SER A 32 6.92 8.89 3.50
N PHE A 33 6.00 8.32 4.29
CA PHE A 33 6.32 7.56 5.50
C PHE A 33 7.05 6.25 5.17
N ILE A 34 6.57 5.51 4.17
CA ILE A 34 7.22 4.29 3.68
C ILE A 34 8.63 4.59 3.21
N GLY A 35 8.85 5.64 2.40
CA GLY A 35 10.20 6.02 1.96
C GLY A 35 11.15 6.34 3.11
N ARG A 36 10.66 6.92 4.22
CA ARG A 36 11.48 7.08 5.45
C ARG A 36 11.82 5.74 6.09
N ARG A 37 10.87 4.80 6.14
CA ARG A 37 11.10 3.42 6.61
C ARG A 37 12.11 2.70 5.74
N VAL A 38 11.97 2.75 4.41
CA VAL A 38 12.94 2.17 3.46
C VAL A 38 14.35 2.69 3.70
N ARG A 39 14.53 4.01 3.85
CA ARG A 39 15.84 4.60 4.19
C ARG A 39 16.39 4.12 5.53
N SER A 40 15.53 3.98 6.54
CA SER A 40 15.94 3.45 7.85
C SER A 40 16.38 2.00 7.78
N ASN A 41 15.62 1.18 7.04
CA ASN A 41 15.91 -0.23 6.81
C ASN A 41 17.24 -0.39 6.08
N ALA A 42 17.43 0.33 4.97
CA ALA A 42 18.67 0.31 4.18
C ALA A 42 19.93 0.67 5.00
N ARG A 43 19.84 1.63 5.93
CA ARG A 43 20.97 2.01 6.82
C ARG A 43 21.42 0.91 7.77
N THR A 44 20.53 -0.02 8.08
CA THR A 44 20.74 -1.06 9.10
C THR A 44 20.53 -2.45 8.51
N LEU A 45 20.62 -2.57 7.18
CA LEU A 45 20.35 -3.80 6.46
C LEU A 45 21.47 -4.80 6.73
N ASP A 46 21.10 -5.97 7.24
CA ASP A 46 21.93 -7.17 7.25
C ASP A 46 21.42 -8.13 6.16
N PRO A 47 22.14 -8.29 5.03
CA PRO A 47 21.70 -9.17 3.95
C PRO A 47 21.56 -10.65 4.35
N GLN A 48 22.20 -11.08 5.44
CA GLN A 48 22.10 -12.47 5.92
C GLN A 48 20.88 -12.68 6.83
N ASN A 49 20.30 -11.60 7.36
CA ASN A 49 19.18 -11.66 8.30
C ASN A 49 18.14 -10.55 8.00
N PRO A 50 17.37 -10.67 6.90
CA PRO A 50 16.35 -9.69 6.55
C PRO A 50 15.22 -9.68 7.57
N ARG A 51 14.90 -8.50 8.13
CA ARG A 51 13.94 -8.37 9.24
C ARG A 51 12.48 -8.34 8.81
N ASP A 52 12.22 -7.83 7.61
CA ASP A 52 10.88 -7.59 7.08
C ASP A 52 10.86 -7.61 5.54
N PHE A 53 9.68 -7.32 4.97
CA PHE A 53 9.49 -7.24 3.52
C PHE A 53 10.43 -6.23 2.86
N ILE A 54 10.68 -5.09 3.50
CA ILE A 54 11.53 -4.03 2.93
C ILE A 54 12.97 -4.54 2.83
N ASP A 55 13.50 -5.16 3.89
CA ASP A 55 14.84 -5.73 3.86
C ASP A 55 14.97 -6.81 2.79
N SER A 56 13.98 -7.70 2.70
CA SER A 56 13.95 -8.77 1.70
C SER A 56 13.98 -8.22 0.27
N PHE A 57 13.21 -7.17 0.00
CA PHE A 57 13.19 -6.51 -1.30
C PHE A 57 14.51 -5.80 -1.61
N LEU A 58 15.11 -5.12 -0.63
CA LEU A 58 16.42 -4.47 -0.80
C LEU A 58 17.53 -5.48 -1.10
N VAL A 59 17.52 -6.65 -0.45
CA VAL A 59 18.45 -7.75 -0.74
C VAL A 59 18.26 -8.26 -2.18
N GLN A 60 17.01 -8.43 -2.62
CA GLN A 60 16.73 -8.87 -3.98
C GLN A 60 17.15 -7.81 -5.02
N MET A 61 16.92 -6.53 -4.74
CA MET A 61 17.37 -5.41 -5.58
C MET A 61 18.89 -5.41 -5.79
N GLU A 62 19.68 -5.70 -4.74
CA GLU A 62 21.14 -5.79 -4.90
C GLU A 62 21.57 -7.02 -5.72
N LYS A 63 20.86 -8.15 -5.62
CA LYS A 63 21.13 -9.35 -6.44
C LYS A 63 20.87 -9.13 -7.93
N GLU A 64 19.89 -8.30 -8.26
CA GLU A 64 19.52 -7.99 -9.64
C GLU A 64 20.22 -6.74 -10.20
N LYS A 65 21.18 -6.19 -9.45
CA LYS A 65 21.95 -5.03 -9.86
C LYS A 65 22.70 -5.31 -11.16
N GLY A 66 22.37 -4.54 -12.20
CA GLY A 66 22.92 -4.70 -13.54
C GLY A 66 22.02 -5.46 -14.52
N ALA A 67 20.88 -5.98 -14.07
CA ALA A 67 19.83 -6.44 -14.98
C ALA A 67 19.01 -5.22 -15.49
N PRO A 68 19.10 -4.88 -16.79
CA PRO A 68 18.48 -3.65 -17.32
C PRO A 68 16.94 -3.67 -17.32
N GLN A 69 16.33 -4.83 -17.07
CA GLN A 69 14.87 -5.04 -17.04
C GLN A 69 14.40 -5.49 -15.64
N SER A 70 15.17 -5.20 -14.59
CA SER A 70 14.76 -5.55 -13.23
C SER A 70 13.61 -4.65 -12.76
N GLU A 71 12.56 -5.28 -12.22
CA GLU A 71 11.44 -4.60 -11.56
C GLU A 71 11.74 -4.28 -10.09
N PHE A 72 12.91 -4.68 -9.57
CA PHE A 72 13.33 -4.34 -8.22
C PHE A 72 13.91 -2.93 -8.18
N THR A 73 13.03 -1.94 -8.24
CA THR A 73 13.36 -0.52 -8.12
C THR A 73 12.93 0.05 -6.78
N LEU A 74 13.53 1.17 -6.36
CA LEU A 74 13.12 1.87 -5.14
C LEU A 74 11.66 2.33 -5.22
N GLU A 75 11.19 2.73 -6.41
CA GLU A 75 9.80 3.10 -6.63
C GLU A 75 8.86 1.91 -6.45
N ASN A 76 9.15 0.77 -7.08
CA ASN A 76 8.34 -0.43 -6.93
C ASN A 76 8.36 -0.97 -5.50
N LEU A 77 9.46 -0.81 -4.76
CA LEU A 77 9.52 -1.11 -3.32
C LEU A 77 8.52 -0.25 -2.54
N GLU A 78 8.56 1.07 -2.72
CA GLU A 78 7.64 1.98 -2.02
C GLU A 78 6.17 1.72 -2.38
N LEU A 79 5.87 1.53 -3.67
CA LEU A 79 4.50 1.32 -4.15
C LEU A 79 3.96 -0.06 -3.73
N THR A 80 4.77 -1.12 -3.84
CA THR A 80 4.36 -2.45 -3.38
C THR A 80 4.11 -2.47 -1.87
N THR A 81 4.98 -1.82 -1.09
CA THR A 81 4.79 -1.70 0.36
C THR A 81 3.51 -0.92 0.69
N LEU A 82 3.21 0.15 -0.06
CA LEU A 82 1.97 0.91 0.11
C LEU A 82 0.75 0.05 -0.20
N ASN A 83 0.78 -0.70 -1.30
CA ASN A 83 -0.30 -1.60 -1.70
C ASN A 83 -0.58 -2.65 -0.62
N LEU A 84 0.46 -3.31 -0.11
CA LEU A 84 0.32 -4.29 0.97
C LEU A 84 -0.31 -3.67 2.22
N PHE A 85 0.13 -2.47 2.60
CA PHE A 85 -0.37 -1.79 3.79
C PHE A 85 -1.84 -1.39 3.67
N VAL A 86 -2.23 -0.79 2.55
CA VAL A 86 -3.63 -0.37 2.29
C VAL A 86 -4.54 -1.59 2.17
N ALA A 87 -4.15 -2.58 1.36
CA ALA A 87 -4.95 -3.78 1.13
C ALA A 87 -5.16 -4.57 2.43
N GLY A 88 -4.12 -4.75 3.24
CA GLY A 88 -4.20 -5.52 4.48
C GLY A 88 -4.95 -4.82 5.61
N THR A 89 -4.84 -3.49 5.73
CA THR A 89 -5.39 -2.77 6.88
C THR A 89 -6.88 -2.51 6.74
N GLU A 90 -7.31 -1.91 5.62
CA GLU A 90 -8.70 -1.48 5.45
C GLU A 90 -9.67 -2.66 5.35
N THR A 91 -9.29 -3.69 4.58
CA THR A 91 -10.17 -4.86 4.37
C THR A 91 -10.39 -5.66 5.65
N VAL A 92 -9.32 -5.93 6.41
CA VAL A 92 -9.41 -6.67 7.68
C VAL A 92 -10.13 -5.83 8.73
N SER A 93 -9.82 -4.54 8.86
CA SER A 93 -10.50 -3.62 9.78
C SER A 93 -12.00 -3.57 9.51
N SER A 94 -12.39 -3.39 8.23
CA SER A 94 -13.79 -3.38 7.82
C SER A 94 -14.47 -4.71 8.12
N THR A 95 -13.83 -5.82 7.76
CA THR A 95 -14.38 -7.17 8.00
C THR A 95 -14.60 -7.43 9.49
N LEU A 96 -13.62 -7.10 10.34
CA LEU A 96 -13.76 -7.25 11.78
C LEU A 96 -14.85 -6.34 12.34
N ARG A 97 -14.91 -5.08 11.89
CA ARG A 97 -15.95 -4.14 12.33
C ARG A 97 -17.36 -4.65 12.00
N PHE A 98 -17.57 -5.12 10.77
CA PHE A 98 -18.85 -5.69 10.36
C PHE A 98 -19.13 -7.02 11.06
N GLY A 99 -18.13 -7.90 11.20
CA GLY A 99 -18.25 -9.17 11.87
C GLY A 99 -18.65 -9.01 13.34
N LEU A 100 -18.00 -8.12 14.08
CA LEU A 100 -18.36 -7.83 15.48
C LEU A 100 -19.75 -7.21 15.60
N LEU A 101 -20.11 -6.28 14.70
CA LEU A 101 -21.46 -5.70 14.67
C LEU A 101 -22.52 -6.79 14.43
N PHE A 102 -22.23 -7.74 13.54
CA PHE A 102 -23.10 -8.86 13.24
C PHE A 102 -23.28 -9.77 14.46
N LEU A 103 -22.20 -10.13 15.15
CA LEU A 103 -22.27 -10.95 16.38
C LEU A 103 -23.12 -10.29 17.47
N MET A 104 -22.93 -9.00 17.72
CA MET A 104 -23.75 -8.24 18.69
C MET A 104 -25.25 -8.23 18.33
N ARG A 105 -25.59 -8.31 17.03
CA ARG A 105 -26.99 -8.35 16.56
C ARG A 105 -27.59 -9.76 16.68
N HIS A 106 -26.75 -10.80 16.69
CA HIS A 106 -27.12 -12.21 16.66
C HIS A 106 -26.43 -12.99 17.81
N PRO A 107 -26.77 -12.72 19.08
CA PRO A 107 -26.07 -13.30 20.25
C PRO A 107 -26.17 -14.84 20.35
N HIS A 108 -27.08 -15.47 19.60
CA HIS A 108 -27.20 -16.93 19.49
C HIS A 108 -26.15 -17.56 18.56
N VAL A 109 -25.41 -16.77 17.79
CA VAL A 109 -24.31 -17.23 16.91
C VAL A 109 -22.96 -17.17 17.63
N GLU A 110 -22.82 -16.29 18.62
CA GLU A 110 -21.61 -16.14 19.44
C GLU A 110 -21.50 -17.20 20.54
N GLY A 111 -22.63 -17.85 20.90
CA GLY A 111 -22.73 -18.86 21.96
C GLY A 111 -22.44 -20.29 21.53
#